data_AF-A0A0M3J443-F1
#
_entry.id   AF-A0A0M3J443-F1
#
_cell.length_a   1.000
_cell.length_b   1.000
_cell.length_c   1.000
_cell.angle_alpha   90.00
_cell.angle_beta   90.00
_cell.angle_gamma   90.00
#
_symmetry.space_group_name_H-M   'P 1'
#
loop_
_entity.id
_entity.type
_entity.pdbx_description
1 polymer ?
#
loop_
_entity_poly.entity_id
_entity_poly.type
_entity_poly.pdbx_seq_one_letter_code
_entity_poly.pdbx_strand_id
1 'polypeptide(L)'
;LIGDHGLRYGAQKDEDVGKFEDYNPMLMISVPKFLRQNDQLMKNMRKNARRHTSNFDVYATLVDIAKIGKQNAYQNWDYHDFRSCEEMEVDEWYCLCYTWKDVKLDSDRVQRAGRTVIDTVNRFLESENISSICAKLEFTKVIHCRLQIMISCEHFSQHCNISSSIYFRL
;
A
#
# COMPACT_ATOMS: atom_id res chain seq x y z
N LEU A 1 1.38 -17.16 12.55
CA LEU A 1 1.63 -17.77 11.23
C LEU A 1 0.89 -16.95 10.19
N ILE A 2 1.52 -16.65 9.06
CA ILE A 2 0.94 -15.90 7.95
C ILE A 2 1.21 -16.70 6.68
N GLY A 3 0.17 -16.93 5.88
CA GLY A 3 0.27 -17.36 4.49
C GLY A 3 -0.02 -16.18 3.59
N ASP A 4 0.71 -16.05 2.48
CA ASP A 4 0.50 -15.04 1.45
C ASP A 4 -0.66 -15.39 0.49
N HIS A 5 -1.04 -16.68 0.46
CA HIS A 5 -2.12 -17.24 -0.35
C HIS A 5 -2.63 -18.57 0.23
N GLY A 6 -3.74 -19.07 -0.29
CA GLY A 6 -4.26 -20.42 -0.03
C GLY A 6 -3.68 -21.47 -0.99
N LEU A 7 -4.49 -22.43 -1.44
CA LEU A 7 -4.04 -23.57 -2.24
C LEU A 7 -3.68 -23.18 -3.69
N ARG A 8 -2.41 -23.36 -4.09
CA ARG A 8 -1.91 -22.93 -5.43
C ARG A 8 -1.68 -24.02 -6.46
N TYR A 9 -1.73 -25.27 -6.04
CA TYR A 9 -1.28 -26.39 -6.86
C TYR A 9 -2.25 -27.57 -6.75
N GLY A 10 -2.28 -28.39 -7.79
CA GLY A 10 -3.16 -29.56 -7.90
C GLY A 10 -4.51 -29.23 -8.53
N ALA A 11 -5.25 -30.26 -8.90
CA ALA A 11 -6.56 -30.14 -9.56
C ALA A 11 -7.58 -29.35 -8.72
N GLN A 12 -7.42 -29.37 -7.39
CA GLN A 12 -8.25 -28.63 -6.45
C GLN A 12 -8.13 -27.11 -6.61
N LYS A 13 -7.05 -26.60 -7.22
CA LYS A 13 -6.90 -25.18 -7.55
C LYS A 13 -7.93 -24.73 -8.60
N ASP A 14 -8.28 -25.62 -9.53
CA ASP A 14 -9.16 -25.28 -10.66
C ASP A 14 -10.64 -25.22 -10.27
N GLU A 15 -10.98 -25.79 -9.10
CA GLU A 15 -12.28 -25.65 -8.44
C GLU A 15 -12.51 -24.21 -7.95
N ASP A 16 -13.77 -23.80 -7.85
CA ASP A 16 -14.13 -22.44 -7.44
C ASP A 16 -13.57 -22.06 -6.05
N VAL A 17 -13.53 -23.03 -5.13
CA VAL A 17 -12.93 -22.86 -3.80
C VAL A 17 -11.42 -22.65 -3.90
N GLY A 18 -10.73 -23.36 -4.78
CA GLY A 18 -9.28 -23.20 -4.99
C GLY A 18 -8.93 -21.84 -5.58
N LYS A 19 -9.71 -21.37 -6.57
CA LYS A 19 -9.56 -20.01 -7.12
C LYS A 19 -9.84 -18.92 -6.08
N PHE A 20 -10.83 -19.12 -5.21
CA PHE A 20 -11.11 -18.21 -4.11
C PHE A 20 -9.95 -18.16 -3.12
N GLU A 21 -9.41 -19.32 -2.74
CA GLU A 21 -8.31 -19.45 -1.79
C GLU A 21 -6.97 -18.90 -2.32
N ASP A 22 -6.72 -18.90 -3.65
CA ASP A 22 -5.51 -18.28 -4.25
C ASP A 22 -5.40 -16.78 -3.90
N TYR A 23 -6.53 -16.11 -3.59
CA TYR A 23 -6.59 -14.71 -3.17
C TYR A 23 -6.89 -14.51 -1.67
N ASN A 24 -6.95 -15.58 -0.88
CA ASN A 24 -7.36 -15.53 0.53
C ASN A 24 -6.20 -15.96 1.46
N PRO A 25 -5.32 -15.04 1.86
CA PRO A 25 -4.22 -15.35 2.79
C PRO A 25 -4.74 -15.78 4.17
N MET A 26 -4.09 -16.76 4.78
CA MET A 26 -4.42 -17.22 6.13
C MET A 26 -3.57 -16.51 7.20
N LEU A 27 -4.21 -15.97 8.23
CA LEU A 27 -3.55 -15.43 9.43
C LEU A 27 -3.96 -16.22 10.68
N MET A 28 -2.98 -16.71 11.43
CA MET A 28 -3.19 -17.37 12.73
C MET A 28 -2.33 -16.71 13.81
N ILE A 29 -2.97 -16.27 14.89
CA ILE A 29 -2.34 -15.56 16.01
C ILE A 29 -2.51 -16.35 17.30
N SER A 30 -1.43 -16.50 18.06
CA SER A 30 -1.46 -17.03 19.42
C SER A 30 -1.15 -15.90 20.40
N VAL A 31 -2.12 -15.52 21.22
CA VAL A 31 -1.97 -14.43 22.20
C VAL A 31 -1.15 -14.94 23.39
N PRO A 32 -0.11 -14.21 23.86
CA PRO A 32 0.63 -14.55 25.07
C PRO A 32 -0.28 -14.71 26.30
N LYS A 33 0.00 -15.68 27.18
CA LYS A 33 -0.87 -16.02 28.32
C LYS A 33 -1.25 -14.81 29.18
N PHE A 34 -0.28 -13.95 29.49
CA PHE A 34 -0.48 -12.77 30.33
C PHE A 34 -1.42 -11.73 29.69
N LEU A 35 -1.45 -11.64 28.35
CA LEU A 35 -2.33 -10.72 27.63
C LEU A 35 -3.76 -11.25 27.47
N ARG A 36 -4.00 -12.56 27.66
CA ARG A 36 -5.35 -13.14 27.55
C ARG A 36 -6.31 -12.68 28.63
N GLN A 37 -5.81 -12.06 29.70
CA GLN A 37 -6.61 -11.46 30.77
C GLN A 37 -7.15 -10.08 30.37
N ASN A 38 -6.65 -9.49 29.27
CA ASN A 38 -7.16 -8.24 28.74
C ASN A 38 -8.44 -8.51 27.92
N ASP A 39 -9.60 -8.21 28.52
CA ASP A 39 -10.91 -8.46 27.90
C ASP A 39 -11.13 -7.65 26.62
N GLN A 40 -10.57 -6.43 26.55
CA GLN A 40 -10.67 -5.58 25.37
C GLN A 40 -9.98 -6.23 24.18
N LEU A 41 -8.70 -6.59 24.33
CA LEU A 41 -7.91 -7.30 23.33
C LEU A 41 -8.61 -8.60 22.89
N MET A 42 -9.06 -9.42 23.85
CA MET A 42 -9.67 -10.71 23.50
C MET A 42 -11.01 -10.53 22.76
N LYS A 43 -11.78 -9.49 23.08
CA LYS A 43 -13.04 -9.16 22.39
C LYS A 43 -12.78 -8.69 20.96
N ASN A 44 -11.82 -7.80 20.79
CA ASN A 44 -11.48 -7.20 19.51
C ASN A 44 -10.84 -8.25 18.56
N MET A 45 -9.90 -9.08 19.05
CA MET A 45 -9.38 -10.26 18.33
C MET A 45 -10.47 -11.21 17.81
N ARG A 46 -11.46 -11.56 18.66
CA ARG A 46 -12.59 -12.42 18.24
C ARG A 46 -13.46 -11.78 17.17
N LYS A 47 -13.61 -10.45 17.21
CA LYS A 47 -14.38 -9.69 16.23
C LYS A 47 -13.67 -9.68 14.88
N ASN A 48 -12.36 -9.45 14.87
CA ASN A 48 -11.58 -9.38 13.62
C ASN A 48 -11.37 -10.74 12.98
N ALA A 49 -11.32 -11.83 13.76
CA ALA A 49 -11.26 -13.19 13.22
C ALA A 49 -12.45 -13.55 12.30
N ARG A 50 -13.54 -12.75 12.32
CA ARG A 50 -14.73 -12.93 11.47
C ARG A 50 -14.87 -11.86 10.40
N ARG A 51 -13.82 -11.06 10.17
CA ARG A 51 -13.82 -9.96 9.22
C ARG A 51 -12.75 -10.19 8.17
N HIS A 52 -13.03 -9.73 6.96
CA HIS A 52 -12.02 -9.69 5.93
C HIS A 52 -10.87 -8.80 6.39
N THR A 53 -9.64 -9.32 6.28
CA THR A 53 -8.41 -8.67 6.73
C THR A 53 -7.44 -8.71 5.56
N SER A 54 -6.90 -7.56 5.19
CA SER A 54 -5.85 -7.45 4.17
C SER A 54 -4.46 -7.56 4.82
N ASN A 55 -3.44 -7.81 4.01
CA ASN A 55 -2.04 -7.77 4.48
C ASN A 55 -1.65 -6.39 5.04
N PHE A 56 -2.29 -5.30 4.58
CA PHE A 56 -2.08 -3.97 5.13
C PHE A 56 -2.62 -3.86 6.57
N ASP A 57 -3.76 -4.47 6.85
CA ASP A 57 -4.33 -4.49 8.21
C ASP A 57 -3.44 -5.30 9.17
N VAL A 58 -2.83 -6.39 8.69
CA VAL A 58 -1.86 -7.18 9.46
C VAL A 58 -0.59 -6.38 9.74
N TYR A 59 -0.05 -5.70 8.74
CA TYR A 59 1.10 -4.82 8.92
C TYR A 59 0.80 -3.74 9.96
N ALA A 60 -0.33 -3.06 9.83
CA ALA A 60 -0.77 -2.02 10.77
C ALA A 60 -0.87 -2.54 12.20
N THR A 61 -1.41 -3.75 12.37
CA THR A 61 -1.49 -4.45 13.65
C THR A 61 -0.12 -4.66 14.29
N LEU A 62 0.86 -5.10 13.51
CA LEU A 62 2.21 -5.34 14.01
C LEU A 62 2.89 -4.04 14.45
N VAL A 63 2.69 -2.95 13.69
CA VAL A 63 3.16 -1.61 14.05
C VAL A 63 2.51 -1.13 15.35
N ASP A 64 1.19 -1.30 15.49
CA ASP A 64 0.44 -0.94 16.69
C ASP A 64 0.95 -1.70 17.94
N ILE A 65 1.13 -3.02 17.84
CA ILE A 65 1.73 -3.83 18.92
C ILE A 65 3.12 -3.30 19.29
N ALA A 66 3.98 -3.09 18.29
CA ALA A 66 5.39 -2.77 18.49
C ALA A 66 5.60 -1.36 19.07
N LYS A 67 4.81 -0.39 18.62
CA LYS A 67 4.95 1.02 18.99
C LYS A 67 4.00 1.41 20.11
N ILE A 68 2.69 1.27 19.90
CA ILE A 68 1.66 1.80 20.80
C ILE A 68 1.44 0.85 21.98
N GLY A 69 1.32 -0.44 21.73
CA GLY A 69 1.19 -1.46 22.77
C GLY A 69 2.36 -1.41 23.76
N LYS A 70 3.58 -1.20 23.27
CA LYS A 70 4.75 -1.01 24.14
C LYS A 70 4.63 0.25 25.01
N GLN A 71 4.18 1.38 24.45
CA GLN A 71 4.05 2.65 25.17
C GLN A 71 3.01 2.58 26.29
N ASN A 72 1.93 1.82 26.09
CA ASN A 72 0.85 1.69 27.06
C ASN A 72 0.93 0.41 27.93
N ALA A 73 2.09 -0.27 27.92
CA ALA A 73 2.32 -1.53 28.62
C ALA A 73 1.28 -2.63 28.30
N TYR A 74 0.77 -2.63 27.07
CA TYR A 74 -0.21 -3.57 26.52
C TYR A 74 -1.55 -3.60 27.28
N GLN A 75 -1.90 -2.48 27.91
CA GLN A 75 -3.12 -2.37 28.72
C GLN A 75 -4.30 -1.83 27.92
N ASN A 76 -4.06 -0.90 26.99
CA ASN A 76 -5.12 -0.27 26.21
C ASN A 76 -5.04 -0.71 24.74
N TRP A 77 -6.18 -1.13 24.19
CA TRP A 77 -6.34 -1.53 22.78
C TRP A 77 -7.47 -0.74 22.11
N ASP A 78 -7.64 0.51 22.53
CA ASP A 78 -8.47 1.49 21.83
C ASP A 78 -7.91 1.77 20.44
N TYR A 79 -8.79 2.25 19.54
CA TYR A 79 -8.40 2.58 18.18
C TYR A 79 -7.32 3.67 18.18
N HIS A 80 -6.18 3.33 17.58
CA HIS A 80 -5.16 4.30 17.22
C HIS A 80 -5.30 4.67 15.75
N ASP A 81 -5.40 5.97 15.49
CA ASP A 81 -5.55 6.52 14.16
C ASP A 81 -4.18 6.84 13.57
N PHE A 82 -3.64 5.93 12.75
CA PHE A 82 -2.43 6.23 11.99
C PHE A 82 -2.80 7.08 10.78
N ARG A 83 -2.41 8.35 10.80
CA ARG A 83 -2.85 9.35 9.82
C ARG A 83 -1.93 9.45 8.61
N SER A 84 -0.71 8.95 8.70
CA SER A 84 0.26 9.01 7.60
C SER A 84 1.01 7.69 7.41
N CYS A 85 1.45 7.47 6.17
CA CYS A 85 2.33 6.35 5.84
C CYS A 85 3.70 6.47 6.53
N GLU A 86 4.15 7.68 6.83
CA GLU A 86 5.37 7.93 7.59
C GLU A 86 5.26 7.40 9.03
N GLU A 87 4.14 7.66 9.72
CA GLU A 87 3.89 7.12 11.07
C GLU A 87 3.91 5.59 11.09
N MET A 88 3.36 5.00 10.03
CA MET A 88 3.34 3.57 9.83
C MET A 88 4.67 3.01 9.31
N GLU A 89 5.66 3.84 8.95
CA GLU A 89 6.90 3.42 8.28
C GLU A 89 6.66 2.67 6.96
N VAL A 90 5.56 3.00 6.28
CA VAL A 90 5.25 2.55 4.93
C VAL A 90 5.96 3.47 3.95
N ASP A 91 6.81 2.89 3.11
CA ASP A 91 7.49 3.62 2.04
C ASP A 91 6.48 4.29 1.10
N GLU A 92 6.86 5.46 0.58
CA GLU A 92 6.00 6.32 -0.27
C GLU A 92 5.37 5.55 -1.43
N TRP A 93 6.09 4.60 -2.03
CA TRP A 93 5.61 3.80 -3.15
C TRP A 93 4.45 2.87 -2.80
N TYR A 94 4.32 2.48 -1.53
CA TYR A 94 3.25 1.59 -1.04
C TYR A 94 2.16 2.36 -0.28
N CYS A 95 2.29 3.68 -0.18
CA CYS A 95 1.37 4.49 0.57
C CYS A 95 0.03 4.68 -0.17
N LEU A 96 -1.04 4.12 0.39
CA LEU A 96 -2.38 4.14 -0.22
C LEU A 96 -3.00 5.55 -0.29
N CYS A 97 -2.54 6.51 0.52
CA CYS A 97 -3.11 7.86 0.54
C CYS A 97 -2.61 8.77 -0.60
N TYR A 98 -1.76 8.27 -1.48
CA TYR A 98 -1.42 8.96 -2.73
C TYR A 98 -2.40 8.61 -3.84
N THR A 99 -2.80 9.64 -4.59
CA THR A 99 -3.53 9.46 -5.85
C THR A 99 -2.82 10.17 -6.98
N TRP A 100 -3.19 9.79 -8.19
CA TRP A 100 -2.71 10.41 -9.41
C TRP A 100 -3.76 11.36 -9.95
N LYS A 101 -3.40 12.62 -10.08
CA LYS A 101 -4.26 13.63 -10.72
C LYS A 101 -3.72 13.97 -12.09
N ASP A 102 -4.60 13.93 -13.10
CA ASP A 102 -4.26 14.42 -14.44
C ASP A 102 -3.93 15.91 -14.39
N VAL A 103 -2.84 16.28 -15.08
CA VAL A 103 -2.41 17.68 -15.19
C VAL A 103 -2.60 18.18 -16.62
N LYS A 104 -2.72 19.51 -16.74
CA LYS A 104 -2.81 20.18 -18.04
C LYS A 104 -1.52 19.98 -18.84
N LEU A 105 -1.63 19.25 -19.96
CA LEU A 105 -0.49 18.85 -20.79
C LEU A 105 0.19 20.04 -21.46
N ASP A 106 -0.56 21.10 -21.76
CA ASP A 106 -0.09 22.35 -22.36
C ASP A 106 0.61 23.27 -21.37
N SER A 107 0.61 22.95 -20.07
CA SER A 107 1.29 23.78 -19.08
C SER A 107 2.81 23.84 -19.31
N ASP A 108 3.39 25.02 -19.13
CA ASP A 108 4.83 25.25 -19.31
C ASP A 108 5.68 24.26 -18.52
N ARG A 109 5.25 23.89 -17.30
CA ARG A 109 5.97 22.94 -16.45
C ARG A 109 6.01 21.54 -17.08
N VAL A 110 4.88 21.06 -17.60
CA VAL A 110 4.78 19.73 -18.22
C VAL A 110 5.56 19.70 -19.54
N GLN A 111 5.44 20.75 -20.36
CA GLN A 111 6.18 20.87 -21.61
C GLN A 111 7.70 20.96 -21.39
N ARG A 112 8.14 21.71 -20.37
CA ARG A 112 9.56 21.76 -19.99
C ARG A 112 10.05 20.40 -19.49
N ALA A 113 9.30 19.74 -18.62
CA ALA A 113 9.67 18.42 -18.13
C ALA A 113 9.84 17.41 -19.27
N GLY A 114 8.90 17.38 -20.23
CA GLY A 114 9.00 16.55 -21.42
C GLY A 114 10.24 16.83 -22.27
N ARG A 115 10.57 18.11 -22.52
CA ARG A 115 11.81 18.49 -23.23
C ARG A 115 13.06 18.07 -22.47
N THR A 116 13.12 18.33 -21.17
CA THR A 116 14.26 17.97 -20.32
C THR A 116 14.56 16.48 -20.36
N VAL A 117 13.54 15.61 -20.40
CA VAL A 117 13.75 14.16 -20.54
C VAL A 117 14.45 13.84 -21.86
N ILE A 118 13.94 14.34 -22.99
CA ILE A 118 14.52 14.09 -24.31
C ILE A 118 15.96 14.63 -24.39
N ASP A 119 16.20 15.85 -23.90
CA ASP A 119 17.53 16.46 -23.88
C ASP A 119 18.50 15.67 -22.99
N THR A 120 18.02 15.08 -21.91
CA THR A 120 18.84 14.27 -21.00
C THR A 120 19.20 12.93 -21.63
N VAL A 121 18.26 12.28 -22.31
CA VAL A 121 18.53 11.05 -23.05
C VAL A 121 19.56 11.31 -24.17
N ASN A 122 19.37 12.34 -24.98
CA ASN A 122 20.33 12.66 -26.04
C ASN A 122 21.73 12.95 -25.50
N ARG A 123 21.85 13.70 -24.39
CA ARG A 123 23.14 13.95 -23.72
C ARG A 123 23.78 12.68 -23.18
N PHE A 124 22.99 11.75 -22.65
CA PHE A 124 23.48 10.46 -22.19
C PHE A 124 24.02 9.61 -23.35
N LEU A 125 23.34 9.58 -24.49
CA LEU A 125 23.82 8.88 -25.69
C LEU A 125 25.17 9.44 -26.20
N GLU A 126 25.32 10.77 -26.13
CA GLU A 126 26.57 11.45 -26.46
C GLU A 126 27.68 11.11 -25.46
N SER A 127 27.40 11.13 -24.16
CA SER A 127 28.40 10.84 -23.12
C SER A 127 28.89 9.40 -23.15
N GLU A 128 28.03 8.45 -23.52
CA GLU A 128 28.38 7.03 -23.69
C GLU A 128 28.97 6.72 -25.08
N ASN A 129 29.10 7.72 -25.95
CA ASN A 129 29.65 7.59 -27.32
C ASN A 129 28.90 6.55 -28.20
N ILE A 130 27.58 6.43 -28.01
CA ILE A 130 26.71 5.51 -28.77
C ILE A 130 25.74 6.23 -29.70
N SER A 131 25.79 7.57 -29.78
CA SER A 131 24.95 8.36 -30.67
C SER A 131 25.05 7.99 -32.16
N SER A 132 26.11 7.30 -32.58
CA SER A 132 26.28 6.84 -33.97
C SER A 132 25.38 5.66 -34.35
N ILE A 133 24.92 4.87 -33.36
CA ILE A 133 24.05 3.71 -33.57
C ILE A 133 22.63 3.95 -33.02
N CYS A 134 22.39 5.05 -32.32
CA CYS A 134 21.09 5.45 -31.80
C CYS A 134 20.52 6.66 -32.57
N ALA A 135 19.20 6.72 -32.73
CA ALA A 135 18.55 7.88 -33.32
C ALA A 135 18.55 9.08 -32.35
N LYS A 136 18.82 10.29 -32.87
CA LYS A 136 18.64 11.52 -32.11
C LYS A 136 17.14 11.75 -31.86
N LEU A 137 16.77 11.89 -30.60
CA LEU A 137 15.37 12.07 -30.21
C LEU A 137 14.97 13.54 -30.29
N GLU A 138 13.74 13.80 -30.70
CA GLU A 138 13.15 15.14 -30.71
C GLU A 138 11.86 15.17 -29.90
N PHE A 139 11.69 16.21 -29.10
CA PHE A 139 10.46 16.38 -28.33
C PHE A 139 9.32 16.83 -29.24
N THR A 140 8.25 16.04 -29.33
CA THR A 140 7.04 16.40 -30.09
C THR A 140 5.94 16.95 -29.18
N LYS A 141 5.45 16.13 -28.23
CA LYS A 141 4.38 16.48 -27.31
C LYS A 141 4.33 15.51 -26.13
N VAL A 142 3.74 15.96 -25.03
CA VAL A 142 3.36 15.08 -23.92
C VAL A 142 2.00 14.45 -24.22
N ILE A 143 1.91 13.12 -24.16
CA ILE A 143 0.66 12.37 -24.41
C ILE A 143 -0.15 12.22 -23.12
N HIS A 144 0.55 12.03 -22.00
CA HIS A 144 -0.07 11.80 -20.70
C HIS A 144 0.88 12.28 -19.61
N CYS A 145 0.34 12.94 -18.59
CA CYS A 145 1.08 13.37 -17.42
C CYS A 145 0.14 13.39 -16.22
N ARG A 146 0.58 12.76 -15.13
CA ARG A 146 -0.11 12.79 -13.84
C ARG A 146 0.84 13.27 -12.77
N LEU A 147 0.28 13.98 -11.81
CA LEU A 147 0.98 14.37 -10.60
C LEU A 147 0.50 13.46 -9.46
N GLN A 148 1.46 12.83 -8.78
CA GLN A 148 1.17 12.15 -7.53
C GLN A 148 0.89 13.22 -6.47
N ILE A 149 -0.27 13.14 -5.83
CA ILE A 149 -0.65 14.04 -4.74
C ILE A 149 -1.05 13.20 -3.54
N MET A 150 -0.61 13.61 -2.36
CA MET A 150 -1.09 13.06 -1.11
C MET A 150 -2.50 13.61 -0.87
N ILE A 151 -3.49 12.75 -0.75
CA ILE A 151 -4.80 13.12 -0.20
C ILE A 151 -4.77 12.86 1.30
N SER A 152 -5.52 13.64 2.09
CA SER A 152 -5.76 13.22 3.47
C SER A 152 -6.46 11.86 3.47
N CYS A 153 -5.99 10.92 4.30
CA CYS A 153 -6.59 9.59 4.40
C CYS A 153 -8.07 9.66 4.84
N GLU A 154 -8.52 10.79 5.42
CA GLU A 154 -9.93 11.09 5.68
C GLU A 154 -10.79 11.09 4.39
N HIS A 155 -10.29 11.65 3.29
CA HIS A 155 -10.98 11.67 1.99
C HIS A 155 -10.83 10.36 1.21
N PHE A 156 -9.83 9.54 1.55
CA PHE A 156 -9.62 8.23 0.91
C PHE A 156 -10.81 7.29 1.16
N SER A 157 -11.44 7.40 2.34
CA SER A 157 -12.66 6.66 2.70
C SER A 157 -13.89 6.99 1.82
N GLN A 158 -13.90 8.15 1.15
CA GLN A 158 -15.05 8.61 0.36
C GLN A 158 -14.92 8.28 -1.14
N HIS A 159 -13.71 8.13 -1.67
CA HIS A 159 -13.47 7.90 -3.10
C HIS A 159 -13.26 6.43 -3.47
N CYS A 160 -12.88 5.60 -2.52
CA CYS A 160 -12.96 4.17 -2.67
C CYS A 160 -14.25 3.69 -2.00
N ASN A 161 -15.12 3.01 -2.75
CA ASN A 161 -16.12 2.08 -2.18
C ASN A 161 -15.45 0.90 -1.43
N ILE A 162 -14.20 1.05 -0.98
CA ILE A 162 -13.60 0.22 0.05
C ILE A 162 -14.26 0.73 1.33
N SER A 163 -15.42 0.12 1.63
CA SER A 163 -16.05 0.15 2.94
C SER A 163 -14.93 0.13 3.97
N SER A 164 -14.64 1.30 4.55
CA SER A 164 -13.92 1.50 5.80
C SER A 164 -13.04 0.30 6.11
N SER A 165 -11.93 0.09 5.38
CA SER A 165 -11.08 -1.09 5.61
C SER A 165 -10.82 -1.13 7.09
N ILE A 166 -11.43 -2.15 7.68
CA ILE A 166 -11.47 -2.35 9.10
C ILE A 166 -10.04 -2.64 9.43
N TYR A 167 -9.33 -1.60 9.87
CA TYR A 167 -8.18 -1.76 10.74
C TYR A 167 -8.49 -2.95 11.64
N PHE A 168 -7.61 -3.92 11.63
CA PHE A 168 -7.63 -5.03 12.55
C PHE A 168 -7.42 -4.41 13.94
N ARG A 169 -8.52 -3.87 14.51
CA ARG A 169 -8.58 -3.25 15.83
C ARG A 169 -8.28 -4.37 16.81
N LEU A 170 -7.06 -4.45 17.32
CA LEU A 170 -6.70 -5.51 18.26
C LEU A 170 -7.56 -5.53 19.49
#